data_AF-A0A832DQG5-F1
#
_entry.id   AF-A0A832DQG5-F1
#
_cell.length_a   1.000
_cell.length_b   1.000
_cell.length_c   1.000
_cell.angle_alpha   90.00
_cell.angle_beta   90.00
_cell.angle_gamma   90.00
#
_symmetry.space_group_name_H-M   'P 1'
#
loop_
_entity.id
_entity.type
_entity.pdbx_description
1 polymer ?
#
loop_
_entity_poly.entity_id
_entity_poly.type
_entity_poly.pdbx_seq_one_letter_code
_entity_poly.pdbx_strand_id
1 'polypeptide(L)'
;MLKKFKNFLLNKLFSKPLKKLSKIKRFYYKTIKVFWISIDHFFRHQITLRSSALTYFSLMAIVPFFALIFAIAKKIGDQETIEKEILERFKEQQEIVVKVIEFAKNLIVEAKSGWIALFGIIFLFWTLIKLFSNLE
;
A
#
# COMPACT_ATOMS: atom_id res chain seq x y z
N MET A 1 -12.53 -31.46 9.57
CA MET A 1 -13.15 -30.94 10.81
C MET A 1 -13.60 -29.48 10.72
N LEU A 2 -12.78 -28.55 10.21
CA LEU A 2 -13.12 -27.11 10.10
C LEU A 2 -14.45 -26.82 9.34
N LYS A 3 -14.73 -27.52 8.23
CA LYS A 3 -16.00 -27.36 7.48
C LYS A 3 -17.26 -27.69 8.29
N LYS A 4 -17.21 -28.71 9.16
CA LYS A 4 -18.34 -29.10 10.03
C LYS A 4 -18.60 -28.06 11.11
N PHE A 5 -17.54 -27.51 11.71
CA PHE A 5 -17.65 -26.44 12.72
C PHE A 5 -18.17 -25.13 12.10
N LYS A 6 -17.72 -24.82 10.87
CA LYS A 6 -18.21 -23.71 10.05
C LYS A 6 -19.72 -23.81 9.79
N ASN A 7 -20.18 -24.98 9.34
CA ASN A 7 -21.61 -25.21 9.08
C ASN A 7 -22.45 -25.25 10.36
N PHE A 8 -21.90 -25.75 11.48
CA PHE A 8 -22.61 -25.77 12.76
C PHE A 8 -22.80 -24.37 13.33
N LEU A 9 -21.77 -23.50 13.25
CA LEU A 9 -21.89 -22.10 13.67
C LEU A 9 -22.72 -21.27 12.71
N LEU A 10 -22.55 -21.42 11.39
CA LEU A 10 -23.37 -20.71 10.41
C LEU A 10 -24.86 -21.07 10.55
N ASN A 11 -25.20 -22.36 10.63
CA ASN A 11 -26.60 -22.77 10.75
C ASN A 11 -27.21 -22.46 12.11
N LYS A 12 -26.46 -22.42 13.21
CA LYS A 12 -27.02 -22.16 14.56
C LYS A 12 -27.01 -20.67 14.93
N LEU A 13 -26.09 -19.89 14.35
CA LEU A 13 -25.92 -18.47 14.63
C LEU A 13 -26.70 -17.55 13.65
N PHE A 14 -27.07 -18.04 12.46
CA PHE A 14 -27.88 -17.27 11.50
C PHE A 14 -29.38 -17.63 11.50
N SER A 15 -29.80 -18.76 12.08
CA SER A 15 -31.20 -19.23 12.03
C SER A 15 -32.09 -18.79 13.18
N LYS A 16 -31.55 -18.27 14.29
CA LYS A 16 -32.38 -17.79 15.41
C LYS A 16 -32.89 -16.36 15.14
N PRO A 17 -34.22 -16.13 15.07
CA PRO A 17 -34.76 -14.78 14.98
C PRO A 17 -34.44 -14.00 16.26
N LEU A 18 -33.62 -12.95 16.12
CA LEU A 18 -33.11 -12.06 17.18
C LEU A 18 -34.20 -11.28 17.95
N LYS A 19 -35.48 -11.45 17.60
CA LYS A 19 -36.62 -10.73 18.16
C LYS A 19 -37.10 -11.24 19.53
N LYS A 20 -36.73 -12.45 19.96
CA LYS A 20 -37.15 -13.05 21.26
C LYS A 20 -36.08 -13.00 22.38
N LEU A 21 -34.98 -12.27 22.20
CA LEU A 21 -33.85 -12.24 23.15
C LEU A 21 -33.82 -10.93 23.95
N SER A 22 -33.52 -11.03 25.25
CA SER A 22 -33.23 -9.88 26.12
C SER A 22 -32.12 -8.98 25.53
N LYS A 23 -32.20 -7.66 25.75
CA LYS A 23 -31.29 -6.65 25.15
C LYS A 23 -29.81 -7.00 25.32
N ILE A 24 -29.43 -7.54 26.48
CA ILE A 24 -28.05 -7.97 26.79
C ILE A 24 -27.65 -9.18 25.95
N LYS A 25 -28.50 -10.22 25.88
CA LYS A 25 -28.25 -11.42 25.06
C LYS A 25 -28.14 -11.07 23.57
N ARG A 26 -28.91 -10.09 23.10
CA ARG A 26 -28.84 -9.56 21.73
C ARG A 26 -27.51 -8.86 21.45
N PHE A 27 -26.99 -8.07 22.40
CA PHE A 27 -25.70 -7.39 22.26
C PHE A 27 -24.55 -8.39 22.11
N TYR A 28 -24.42 -9.35 23.04
CA TYR A 28 -23.38 -10.39 22.97
C TYR A 28 -23.43 -11.19 21.66
N TYR A 29 -24.63 -11.57 21.23
CA TYR A 29 -24.80 -12.33 20.00
C TYR A 29 -24.40 -11.54 18.75
N LYS A 30 -24.74 -10.24 18.70
CA LYS A 30 -24.35 -9.37 17.59
C LYS A 30 -22.83 -9.20 17.53
N THR A 31 -22.17 -8.99 18.67
CA THR A 31 -20.71 -8.88 18.76
C THR A 31 -20.01 -10.15 18.29
N ILE A 32 -20.45 -11.32 18.79
CA ILE A 32 -19.90 -12.62 18.37
C ILE A 32 -20.12 -12.85 16.86
N LYS A 33 -21.30 -12.48 16.34
CA LYS A 33 -21.61 -12.62 14.91
C LYS A 33 -20.70 -11.74 14.04
N VAL A 34 -20.53 -10.47 14.40
CA VAL A 34 -19.64 -9.54 13.68
C VAL A 34 -18.20 -10.05 13.73
N PHE A 35 -17.72 -10.42 14.92
CA PHE A 35 -16.36 -10.94 15.11
C PHE A 35 -16.09 -12.18 14.25
N TRP A 36 -17.04 -13.12 14.21
CA TRP A 36 -16.89 -14.34 13.41
C TRP A 36 -16.94 -14.10 11.90
N ILE A 37 -17.83 -13.19 11.44
CA ILE A 37 -17.86 -12.76 10.04
C ILE A 37 -16.53 -12.10 9.68
N SER A 38 -16.02 -11.20 10.51
CA SER A 38 -14.74 -10.53 10.28
C SER A 38 -13.58 -11.52 10.17
N ILE A 39 -13.52 -12.53 11.03
CA ILE A 39 -12.50 -13.58 10.97
C ILE A 39 -12.63 -14.42 9.69
N ASP A 40 -13.83 -14.88 9.34
CA ASP A 40 -14.03 -15.67 8.11
C ASP A 40 -13.65 -14.85 6.87
N HIS A 41 -14.02 -13.57 6.83
CA HIS A 41 -13.68 -12.66 5.75
C HIS A 41 -12.17 -12.40 5.71
N PHE A 42 -11.52 -12.19 6.86
CA PHE A 42 -10.08 -11.98 6.96
C PHE A 42 -9.28 -13.13 6.34
N PHE A 43 -9.65 -14.38 6.66
CA PHE A 43 -8.99 -15.57 6.11
C PHE A 43 -9.37 -15.84 4.64
N ARG A 44 -10.62 -15.56 4.23
CA ARG A 44 -11.03 -15.74 2.83
C ARG A 44 -10.41 -14.73 1.87
N HIS A 45 -10.20 -13.50 2.33
CA HIS A 45 -9.69 -12.40 1.50
C HIS A 45 -8.17 -12.22 1.57
N GLN A 46 -7.46 -13.14 2.23
CA GLN A 46 -6.00 -13.14 2.35
C GLN A 46 -5.45 -11.75 2.71
N ILE A 47 -6.11 -11.07 3.64
CA ILE A 47 -5.86 -9.64 3.94
C ILE A 47 -4.41 -9.42 4.33
N THR A 48 -3.80 -10.36 5.06
CA THR A 48 -2.37 -10.34 5.41
C THR A 48 -1.46 -10.25 4.18
N LEU A 49 -1.70 -11.10 3.17
CA LEU A 49 -0.90 -11.11 1.94
C LEU A 49 -1.08 -9.81 1.16
N ARG A 50 -2.32 -9.28 1.10
CA ARG A 50 -2.60 -7.99 0.46
C ARG A 50 -1.92 -6.83 1.20
N SER A 51 -1.93 -6.82 2.53
CA SER A 51 -1.25 -5.78 3.31
C SER A 51 0.27 -5.82 3.15
N SER A 52 0.87 -7.01 3.09
CA SER A 52 2.31 -7.16 2.83
C SER A 52 2.68 -6.78 1.40
N ALA A 53 1.80 -7.06 0.44
CA ALA A 53 1.99 -6.61 -0.94
C ALA A 53 1.93 -5.08 -1.01
N LEU A 54 0.98 -4.43 -0.32
CA LEU A 54 0.86 -2.98 -0.27
C LEU A 54 2.12 -2.32 0.32
N THR A 55 2.66 -2.85 1.42
CA THR A 55 3.91 -2.32 1.99
C THR A 55 5.09 -2.50 1.05
N TYR A 56 5.20 -3.67 0.40
CA TYR A 56 6.23 -3.92 -0.61
C TYR A 56 6.12 -2.97 -1.81
N PHE A 57 4.92 -2.82 -2.36
CA PHE A 57 4.68 -1.92 -3.49
C PHE A 57 4.92 -0.46 -3.13
N SER A 58 4.56 -0.05 -1.91
CA SER A 58 4.85 1.31 -1.42
C SER A 58 6.35 1.56 -1.33
N LEU A 59 7.12 0.60 -0.80
CA LEU A 59 8.57 0.69 -0.73
C LEU A 59 9.20 0.71 -2.13
N MET A 60 8.72 -0.13 -3.06
CA MET A 60 9.22 -0.14 -4.43
C MET A 60 8.86 1.14 -5.22
N ALA A 61 7.72 1.76 -4.91
CA ALA A 61 7.27 2.98 -5.58
C ALA A 61 8.02 4.25 -5.13
N ILE A 62 8.71 4.21 -3.98
CA ILE A 62 9.38 5.40 -3.43
C ILE A 62 10.51 5.90 -4.34
N VAL A 63 11.31 4.99 -4.90
CA VAL A 63 12.44 5.31 -5.78
C VAL A 63 11.99 5.96 -7.09
N PRO A 64 11.09 5.37 -7.90
CA PRO A 64 10.61 6.00 -9.14
C PRO A 64 9.84 7.29 -8.87
N PHE A 65 9.21 7.44 -7.71
CA PHE A 65 8.59 8.71 -7.30
C PHE A 65 9.63 9.82 -7.11
N PHE A 66 10.70 9.59 -6.34
CA PHE A 66 11.79 10.56 -6.21
C PHE A 66 12.53 10.80 -7.53
N ALA A 67 12.67 9.78 -8.38
CA ALA A 67 13.26 9.95 -9.71
C ALA A 67 12.44 10.93 -10.57
N LEU A 68 11.11 10.91 -10.48
CA LEU A 68 10.26 11.87 -11.16
C LEU A 68 10.47 13.30 -10.63
N ILE A 69 10.52 13.47 -9.30
CA ILE A 69 10.78 14.78 -8.67
C ILE A 69 12.13 15.32 -9.14
N PHE A 70 13.19 14.51 -9.07
CA PHE A 70 14.52 14.93 -9.51
C PHE A 70 14.60 15.15 -11.02
N ALA A 71 13.85 14.42 -11.84
CA ALA A 71 13.79 14.66 -13.28
C ALA A 71 13.18 16.03 -13.62
N ILE A 72 12.16 16.46 -12.85
CA ILE A 72 11.58 17.80 -12.96
C ILE A 72 12.57 18.85 -12.43
N ALA A 73 13.16 18.62 -11.26
CA ALA A 73 14.13 19.51 -10.64
C ALA A 73 15.35 19.78 -11.53
N LYS A 74 15.88 18.72 -12.17
CA LYS A 74 17.00 18.81 -13.11
C LYS A 74 16.68 19.67 -14.33
N LYS A 75 15.42 19.67 -14.80
CA LYS A 75 14.98 20.53 -15.91
C LYS A 75 14.87 22.00 -15.52
N ILE A 76 14.57 22.29 -14.26
CA ILE A 76 14.41 23.66 -13.74
C ILE A 76 15.73 24.21 -13.17
N GLY A 77 16.71 23.33 -12.89
CA GLY A 77 18.04 23.70 -12.38
C GLY A 77 18.16 23.69 -10.86
N ASP A 78 17.19 23.13 -10.13
CA ASP A 78 17.09 23.23 -8.66
C ASP A 78 17.22 21.86 -7.96
N GLN A 79 18.00 20.94 -8.55
CA GLN A 79 18.12 19.58 -8.03
C GLN A 79 18.82 19.51 -6.67
N GLU A 80 19.90 20.28 -6.47
CA GLU A 80 20.73 20.23 -5.26
C GLU A 80 19.98 20.76 -4.02
N THR A 81 19.17 21.81 -4.18
CA THR A 81 18.36 22.36 -3.09
C THR A 81 17.36 21.33 -2.59
N ILE A 82 16.69 20.62 -3.51
CA ILE A 82 15.72 19.58 -3.16
C ILE A 82 16.43 18.39 -2.48
N GLU A 83 17.60 17.98 -2.96
CA GLU A 83 18.40 16.93 -2.33
C GLU A 83 18.77 17.28 -0.89
N LYS A 84 19.22 18.52 -0.66
CA LYS A 84 19.54 19.03 0.68
C LYS A 84 18.32 19.06 1.60
N GLU A 85 17.19 19.57 1.12
CA GLU A 85 15.94 19.64 1.89
C GLU A 85 15.46 18.24 2.32
N ILE A 86 15.57 17.25 1.43
CA ILE A 86 15.24 15.85 1.74
C ILE A 86 16.18 15.31 2.82
N LEU A 87 17.49 15.48 2.68
CA LEU A 87 18.47 15.02 3.67
C LEU A 87 18.28 15.71 5.03
N GLU A 88 17.88 16.98 5.04
CA GLU A 88 17.62 17.72 6.27
C GLU A 88 16.34 17.29 6.98
N ARG A 89 15.29 16.94 6.23
CA ARG A 89 14.03 16.45 6.80
C ARG A 89 14.12 15.03 7.33
N PHE A 90 15.00 14.21 6.77
CA PHE A 90 15.18 12.80 7.16
C PHE A 90 16.54 12.52 7.80
N LYS A 91 17.04 13.46 8.62
CA LYS A 91 18.34 13.34 9.31
C LYS A 91 18.50 12.04 10.11
N GLU A 92 17.42 11.52 10.67
CA GLU A 92 17.43 10.29 11.47
C GLU A 92 17.53 9.01 10.62
N GLN A 93 17.12 9.06 9.35
CA GLN A 93 17.13 7.92 8.42
C GLN A 93 18.09 8.14 7.23
N GLN A 94 19.18 8.89 7.46
CA GLN A 94 20.12 9.32 6.41
C GLN A 94 20.61 8.17 5.54
N GLU A 95 20.96 7.01 6.10
CA GLU A 95 21.49 5.89 5.32
C GLU A 95 20.49 5.41 4.25
N ILE A 96 19.21 5.34 4.60
CA ILE A 96 18.15 4.89 3.69
C ILE A 96 17.89 5.98 2.64
N VAL A 97 17.82 7.23 3.08
CA VAL A 97 17.50 8.36 2.19
C VAL A 97 18.60 8.60 1.17
N VAL A 98 19.87 8.48 1.57
CA VAL A 98 21.01 8.54 0.64
C VAL A 98 20.89 7.46 -0.44
N LYS A 99 20.56 6.21 -0.08
CA LYS A 99 20.35 5.13 -1.06
C LYS A 99 19.18 5.41 -2.00
N VAL A 100 18.06 5.93 -1.48
CA VAL A 100 16.89 6.29 -2.30
C VAL A 100 17.25 7.39 -3.30
N ILE A 101 17.98 8.42 -2.86
CA ILE A 101 18.46 9.51 -3.71
C ILE A 101 19.41 8.97 -4.79
N GLU A 102 20.36 8.12 -4.41
CA GLU A 102 21.30 7.49 -5.34
C GLU A 102 20.57 6.67 -6.41
N PHE A 103 19.65 5.79 -6.00
CA PHE A 103 18.84 5.00 -6.94
C PHE A 103 18.01 5.89 -7.86
N ALA A 104 17.37 6.93 -7.33
CA ALA A 104 16.58 7.86 -8.12
C ALA A 104 17.44 8.63 -9.14
N LYS A 105 18.66 9.04 -8.78
CA LYS A 105 19.61 9.70 -9.69
C LYS A 105 20.10 8.75 -10.78
N ASN A 106 20.43 7.51 -10.43
CA ASN A 106 20.88 6.49 -11.38
C ASN A 106 19.82 6.19 -12.45
N LEU A 107 18.54 6.11 -12.05
CA LEU A 107 17.42 5.94 -13.00
C LEU A 107 17.32 7.05 -14.04
N ILE A 108 17.70 8.28 -13.69
CA ILE A 108 17.66 9.44 -14.61
C ILE A 108 18.91 9.49 -15.48
N VAL A 109 20.09 9.14 -14.94
CA VAL A 109 21.36 9.16 -15.67
C VAL A 109 21.41 8.05 -16.73
N GLU A 110 20.89 6.87 -16.42
CA GLU A 110 20.79 5.76 -17.39
C GLU A 110 19.78 6.06 -18.52
N ALA A 111 18.81 6.94 -18.27
CA ALA A 111 17.90 7.43 -19.30
C ALA A 111 18.64 8.38 -20.26
N LYS A 112 19.15 7.83 -21.37
CA LYS A 112 19.88 8.54 -22.43
C LYS A 112 19.24 9.90 -22.76
N SER A 113 20.06 10.95 -22.81
CA SER A 113 19.63 12.32 -23.11
C SER A 113 19.00 12.40 -24.51
N GLY A 114 17.82 13.03 -24.60
CA GLY A 114 17.05 13.19 -25.84
C GLY A 114 15.56 12.89 -25.66
N TRP A 115 14.86 12.60 -26.77
CA TRP A 115 13.42 12.27 -26.77
C TRP A 115 13.06 11.07 -25.88
N ILE A 116 14.01 10.15 -25.70
CA ILE A 116 13.87 8.95 -24.86
C ILE A 116 13.69 9.33 -23.37
N ALA A 117 14.39 10.35 -22.88
CA ALA A 117 14.23 10.83 -21.50
C ALA A 117 12.82 11.41 -21.25
N LEU A 118 12.24 12.09 -22.24
CA LEU A 118 10.87 12.62 -22.12
C LEU A 118 9.82 11.49 -22.09
N PHE A 119 9.96 10.51 -22.99
CA PHE A 119 9.12 9.31 -22.97
C PHE A 119 9.27 8.52 -21.66
N GLY A 120 10.48 8.40 -21.13
CA GLY A 120 10.75 7.74 -19.86
C GLY A 120 10.04 8.40 -18.67
N ILE A 121 10.00 9.74 -18.63
CA ILE A 121 9.26 10.49 -17.61
C ILE A 121 7.75 10.22 -17.71
N ILE A 122 7.18 10.26 -18.92
CA ILE A 122 5.75 9.97 -19.14
C ILE A 122 5.43 8.53 -18.73
N PHE A 123 6.30 7.59 -19.10
CA PHE A 123 6.15 6.17 -18.75
C PHE A 123 6.26 5.93 -17.24
N LEU A 124 7.20 6.59 -16.55
CA LEU A 124 7.32 6.55 -15.08
C LEU A 124 6.06 7.10 -14.41
N PHE A 125 5.54 8.23 -14.88
CA PHE A 125 4.31 8.81 -14.37
C PHE A 125 3.12 7.87 -14.56
N TRP A 126 2.99 7.27 -15.74
CA TRP A 126 1.97 6.27 -16.02
C TRP A 126 2.12 5.03 -15.12
N THR A 127 3.35 4.58 -14.88
CA THR A 127 3.64 3.47 -13.98
C THR A 127 3.19 3.76 -12.56
N LEU A 128 3.40 4.98 -12.05
CA LEU A 128 2.92 5.38 -10.72
C LEU A 128 1.40 5.35 -10.63
N ILE A 129 0.68 5.91 -11.62
CA ILE A 129 -0.78 5.87 -11.68
C ILE A 129 -1.27 4.42 -11.69
N LYS A 130 -0.66 3.58 -12.53
CA LYS A 130 -1.04 2.16 -12.64
C LYS A 130 -0.75 1.40 -11.35
N LEU A 131 0.36 1.71 -10.67
CA LEU A 131 0.73 1.06 -9.43
C LEU A 131 -0.27 1.42 -8.33
N PHE A 132 -0.60 2.70 -8.14
CA PHE A 132 -1.62 3.12 -7.19
C PHE A 132 -3.02 2.58 -7.52
N SER A 133 -3.39 2.52 -8.80
CA SER A 133 -4.68 1.96 -9.23
C SER A 133 -4.80 0.45 -9.03
N ASN A 134 -3.70 -0.30 -8.92
CA ASN A 134 -3.71 -1.73 -8.60
C ASN A 134 -3.67 -2.00 -7.08
N LEU A 135 -3.57 -0.95 -6.25
CA LEU A 135 -3.65 -1.06 -4.79
C LEU A 135 -5.10 -0.97 -4.27
N GLU A 136 -6.05 -0.60 -5.12
CA GLU A 136 -7.50 -0.79 -4.94
C GLU A 136 -7.94 -2.21 -5.34
#